data_AF-F2EK88-F1
#
_entry.id   AF-F2EK88-F1
#
_cell.length_a   1.000
_cell.length_b   1.000
_cell.length_c   1.000
_cell.angle_alpha   90.00
_cell.angle_beta   90.00
_cell.angle_gamma   90.00
#
_symmetry.space_group_name_H-M   'P 1'
#
loop_
_entity.id
_entity.type
_entity.pdbx_description
1 polymer ?
#
loop_
_entity_poly.entity_id
_entity_poly.type
_entity_poly.pdbx_seq_one_letter_code
_entity_poly.pdbx_strand_id
1 'polypeptide(L)'
;MGSKDAATLHAILCSLLLLSLSCGCLALAAELEGAQTALLQVDTSWKAARKIPQTLFGLFFEEINHAGAGGLWAELVSNKGFEAGGPHTPSNIDPWSIIGDESSIYVKTERTSCFSRNIVALRMEILCAKCPAGGVGIYNPGFWGMVCFIHPYTKWTVTSA
;
A
#
# COMPACT_ATOMS: atom_id res chain seq x y z
N MET A 1 -9.87 14.42 -70.08
CA MET A 1 -9.05 14.40 -68.84
C MET A 1 -9.62 13.39 -67.86
N GLY A 2 -9.43 12.08 -68.08
CA GLY A 2 -10.00 11.07 -67.15
C GLY A 2 -9.48 9.64 -67.25
N SER A 3 -8.45 9.36 -68.05
CA SER A 3 -7.91 8.00 -68.22
C SER A 3 -6.60 7.75 -67.45
N LYS A 4 -5.79 8.80 -67.22
CA LYS A 4 -4.51 8.68 -66.49
C LYS A 4 -4.72 8.43 -64.99
N ASP A 5 -5.81 8.95 -64.42
CA ASP A 5 -6.09 8.85 -62.99
C ASP A 5 -6.54 7.43 -62.59
N ALA A 6 -7.27 6.74 -63.47
CA ALA A 6 -7.71 5.36 -63.23
C ALA A 6 -6.56 4.35 -63.25
N ALA A 7 -5.60 4.50 -64.18
CA ALA A 7 -4.39 3.67 -64.25
C ALA A 7 -3.47 3.89 -63.04
N THR A 8 -3.38 5.13 -62.57
CA THR A 8 -2.59 5.48 -61.37
C THR A 8 -3.22 4.90 -60.10
N LEU A 9 -4.56 4.93 -59.99
CA LEU A 9 -5.29 4.29 -58.89
C LEU A 9 -5.10 2.75 -58.88
N HIS A 10 -5.15 2.10 -60.04
CA HIS A 10 -4.92 0.65 -60.14
C HIS A 10 -3.49 0.27 -59.78
N ALA A 11 -2.50 1.06 -60.21
CA ALA A 11 -1.11 0.85 -59.83
C ALA A 11 -0.91 0.98 -58.32
N ILE A 12 -1.49 2.00 -57.69
CA ILE A 12 -1.44 2.21 -56.24
C ILE A 12 -2.13 1.06 -55.49
N LEU A 13 -3.31 0.62 -55.95
CA LEU A 13 -4.00 -0.52 -55.34
C LEU A 13 -3.17 -1.81 -55.44
N CYS A 14 -2.56 -2.09 -56.59
CA CYS A 14 -1.68 -3.23 -56.77
C CYS A 14 -0.43 -3.14 -55.87
N SER A 15 0.18 -1.97 -55.75
CA SER A 15 1.33 -1.77 -54.86
C SER A 15 0.96 -1.95 -53.39
N LEU A 16 -0.21 -1.47 -52.95
CA LEU A 16 -0.72 -1.65 -51.60
C LEU A 16 -1.08 -3.12 -51.31
N LEU A 17 -1.67 -3.82 -52.27
CA LEU A 17 -1.94 -5.26 -52.19
C LEU A 17 -0.65 -6.06 -52.07
N LEU A 18 0.37 -5.75 -52.88
CA LEU A 18 1.69 -6.40 -52.82
C LEU A 18 2.43 -6.12 -51.50
N LEU A 19 2.34 -4.91 -50.95
CA LEU A 19 2.88 -4.59 -49.62
C LEU A 19 2.13 -5.32 -48.50
N SER A 20 0.81 -5.48 -48.61
CA SER A 20 0.02 -6.21 -47.63
C SER A 20 0.33 -7.71 -47.64
N LEU A 21 0.56 -8.29 -48.83
CA LEU A 21 0.93 -9.70 -48.98
C LEU A 21 2.35 -9.98 -48.45
N SER A 22 3.30 -9.07 -48.67
CA SER A 22 4.67 -9.23 -48.16
C SER A 22 4.76 -9.07 -46.64
N CYS A 23 3.95 -8.19 -46.05
CA CYS A 23 3.86 -8.01 -44.60
C CYS A 23 3.21 -9.22 -43.89
N GLY A 24 2.22 -9.86 -44.52
CA GLY A 24 1.60 -11.09 -44.00
C GLY A 24 2.55 -12.30 -43.96
N CYS A 25 3.46 -12.42 -44.94
CA CYS A 25 4.43 -13.52 -44.98
C CYS A 25 5.51 -13.43 -43.89
N LEU A 26 5.87 -12.23 -43.43
CA LEU A 26 6.84 -12.03 -42.34
C LEU A 26 6.27 -12.37 -40.95
N ALA A 27 4.96 -12.16 -40.75
CA ALA A 27 4.29 -12.51 -39.51
C ALA A 27 4.14 -14.03 -39.31
N LEU A 28 4.01 -14.79 -40.40
CA LEU A 28 3.87 -16.26 -40.34
C LEU A 28 5.19 -16.99 -40.04
N ALA A 29 6.34 -16.33 -40.24
CA ALA A 29 7.65 -16.90 -39.91
C ALA A 29 8.02 -16.75 -38.42
N ALA A 30 7.25 -15.99 -37.65
CA ALA A 30 7.51 -15.71 -36.24
C ALA A 30 6.92 -16.74 -35.25
N GLU A 31 6.14 -17.71 -35.72
CA GLU A 31 5.48 -18.73 -34.86
C GLU A 31 6.13 -20.13 -34.95
N LEU A 32 7.44 -20.19 -35.13
CA LEU A 32 8.23 -21.41 -34.94
C LEU A 32 9.06 -21.30 -33.66
N GLU A 33 8.39 -21.09 -32.52
CA GLU A 33 8.92 -21.58 -31.25
C GLU A 33 8.89 -23.11 -31.31
N GLY A 34 9.97 -23.69 -31.84
CA GLY A 34 10.15 -25.13 -31.87
C GLY A 34 10.03 -25.67 -30.44
N ALA A 35 9.16 -26.66 -30.24
CA ALA A 35 8.98 -27.33 -28.96
C ALA A 35 10.33 -27.86 -28.45
N GLN A 36 10.95 -27.12 -27.53
CA GLN A 36 12.26 -27.45 -27.01
C GLN A 36 12.10 -28.62 -26.04
N THR A 37 12.54 -29.80 -26.45
CA THR A 37 12.41 -31.01 -25.64
C THR A 37 13.49 -31.00 -24.54
N ALA A 38 13.07 -30.97 -23.28
CA ALA A 38 13.96 -31.11 -22.12
C ALA A 38 13.86 -32.52 -21.53
N LEU A 39 14.99 -33.17 -21.28
CA LEU A 39 15.06 -34.46 -20.59
C LEU A 39 15.36 -34.23 -19.10
N LEU A 40 14.40 -34.56 -18.23
CA LEU A 40 14.59 -34.60 -16.77
C LEU A 40 14.79 -36.04 -16.32
N GLN A 41 16.01 -36.40 -15.92
CA GLN A 41 16.30 -37.69 -15.28
C GLN A 41 16.35 -37.50 -13.76
N VAL A 42 15.54 -38.26 -13.02
CA VAL A 42 15.47 -38.21 -11.56
C VAL A 42 16.07 -39.50 -10.99
N ASP A 43 17.18 -39.39 -10.27
CA ASP A 43 17.75 -40.51 -9.51
C ASP A 43 17.00 -40.65 -8.18
N THR A 44 16.43 -41.83 -7.94
CA THR A 44 15.72 -42.17 -6.70
C THR A 44 16.57 -43.01 -5.75
N SER A 45 17.86 -43.21 -6.05
CA SER A 45 18.78 -43.96 -5.21
C SER A 45 19.12 -43.19 -3.92
N TRP A 46 19.14 -43.89 -2.79
CA TRP A 46 19.47 -43.30 -1.48
C TRP A 46 20.94 -42.89 -1.34
N LYS A 47 21.80 -43.24 -2.31
CA LYS A 47 23.25 -43.01 -2.27
C LYS A 47 23.61 -41.51 -2.29
N ALA A 48 22.77 -40.68 -2.91
CA ALA A 48 22.95 -39.22 -3.01
C ALA A 48 21.95 -38.41 -2.18
N ALA A 49 21.01 -39.06 -1.49
CA ALA A 49 19.93 -38.39 -0.78
C ALA A 49 20.45 -37.61 0.45
N ARG A 50 20.07 -36.33 0.57
CA ARG A 50 20.24 -35.54 1.80
C ARG A 50 18.87 -35.10 2.32
N LYS A 51 18.72 -35.10 3.64
CA LYS A 51 17.51 -34.58 4.28
C LYS A 51 17.43 -33.08 4.06
N ILE A 52 16.31 -32.61 3.51
CA ILE A 52 16.02 -31.19 3.40
C ILE A 52 15.84 -30.63 4.82
N PRO A 53 16.57 -29.56 5.20
CA PRO A 53 16.41 -28.94 6.51
C PRO A 53 14.97 -28.45 6.72
N GLN A 54 14.43 -28.62 7.92
CA GLN A 54 13.10 -28.09 8.26
C GLN A 54 13.06 -26.55 8.22
N THR A 55 14.23 -25.90 8.29
CA THR A 55 14.41 -24.45 8.22
C THR A 55 14.66 -23.93 6.81
N LEU A 56 14.45 -24.76 5.77
CA LEU A 56 14.66 -24.33 4.39
C LEU A 56 13.77 -23.12 4.02
N PHE A 57 12.57 -23.05 4.60
CA PHE A 57 11.63 -21.94 4.42
C PHE A 57 11.37 -21.25 5.75
N GLY A 58 11.39 -19.91 5.72
CA GLY A 58 11.16 -19.07 6.89
C GLY A 58 10.66 -17.69 6.47
N LEU A 59 10.45 -16.83 7.47
CA LEU A 59 9.99 -15.45 7.30
C LEU A 59 11.08 -14.50 7.79
N PHE A 60 11.30 -13.43 7.04
CA PHE A 60 12.09 -12.28 7.47
C PHE A 60 11.12 -11.13 7.77
N PHE A 61 11.33 -10.43 8.87
CA PHE A 61 10.48 -9.32 9.29
C PHE A 61 11.34 -8.10 9.62
N GLU A 62 11.01 -6.98 9.00
CA GLU A 62 11.47 -5.65 9.38
C GLU A 62 10.25 -4.71 9.45
N GLU A 63 10.38 -3.61 10.18
CA GLU A 63 9.39 -2.54 10.11
C GLU A 63 9.62 -1.73 8.83
N ILE A 64 9.00 -2.17 7.74
CA ILE A 64 8.99 -1.48 6.46
C ILE A 64 7.56 -1.43 5.94
N ASN A 65 7.17 -0.31 5.33
CA ASN A 65 5.85 -0.14 4.70
C ASN A 65 4.67 -0.52 5.62
N HIS A 66 4.76 -0.22 6.92
CA HIS A 66 3.73 -0.57 7.93
C HIS A 66 3.49 -2.08 8.11
N ALA A 67 4.52 -2.92 7.89
CA ALA A 67 4.42 -4.36 8.11
C ALA A 67 4.20 -4.72 9.59
N GLY A 68 4.71 -3.92 10.53
CA GLY A 68 4.43 -4.08 11.95
C GLY A 68 3.31 -3.15 12.40
N ALA A 69 3.63 -1.88 12.62
CA ALA A 69 2.64 -0.87 13.02
C ALA A 69 1.73 -0.49 11.84
N GLY A 70 0.46 -0.87 11.93
CA GLY A 70 -0.50 -0.80 10.82
C GLY A 70 -0.64 -2.09 10.00
N GLY A 71 0.12 -3.12 10.37
CA GLY A 71 0.10 -4.45 9.77
C GLY A 71 -0.07 -5.53 10.83
N LEU A 72 1.02 -6.21 11.18
CA LEU A 72 1.00 -7.34 12.12
C LEU A 72 0.61 -6.97 13.55
N TRP A 73 0.93 -5.75 14.00
CA TRP A 73 0.56 -5.28 15.33
C TRP A 73 -0.90 -4.80 15.34
N ALA A 74 -1.72 -5.41 16.20
CA ALA A 74 -3.16 -5.15 16.28
C ALA A 74 -3.57 -3.78 16.84
N GLU A 75 -2.61 -2.87 17.06
CA GLU A 75 -2.91 -1.50 17.43
C GLU A 75 -3.55 -0.78 16.25
N LEU A 76 -4.69 -0.15 16.49
CA LEU A 76 -5.42 0.58 15.46
C LEU A 76 -5.04 2.06 15.45
N VAL A 77 -4.61 2.61 16.58
CA VAL A 77 -4.33 4.03 16.74
C VAL A 77 -2.91 4.35 16.27
N SER A 78 -2.80 5.13 15.20
CA SER A 78 -1.50 5.61 14.70
C SER A 78 -0.99 6.78 15.55
N ASN A 79 0.33 6.86 15.77
CA ASN A 79 0.96 7.86 16.62
C ASN A 79 0.28 8.01 18.00
N LYS A 80 -0.04 6.88 18.67
CA LYS A 80 -0.72 6.89 19.98
C LYS A 80 0.10 7.53 21.11
N GLY A 81 1.41 7.61 20.93
CA GLY A 81 2.34 8.17 21.92
C GLY A 81 2.67 9.65 21.70
N PHE A 82 2.23 10.27 20.61
CA PHE A 82 2.62 11.64 20.21
C PHE A 82 4.16 11.81 20.09
N GLU A 83 4.87 10.74 19.75
CA GLU A 83 6.33 10.72 19.60
C GLU A 83 6.78 11.08 18.17
N ALA A 84 5.83 11.23 17.24
CA ALA A 84 6.09 11.69 15.88
C ALA A 84 6.70 13.10 15.92
N GLY A 85 7.99 13.23 15.60
CA GLY A 85 8.76 14.48 15.77
C GLY A 85 10.10 14.25 16.45
N GLY A 86 10.36 13.10 17.05
CA GLY A 86 11.70 12.78 17.57
C GLY A 86 12.24 13.78 18.62
N PRO A 87 13.56 13.80 18.87
CA PRO A 87 14.14 14.60 19.95
C PRO A 87 14.27 16.10 19.64
N HIS A 88 14.32 16.48 18.36
CA HIS A 88 14.70 17.83 17.92
C HIS A 88 13.63 18.58 17.13
N THR A 89 12.53 17.93 16.78
CA THR A 89 11.35 18.60 16.21
C THR A 89 10.22 18.59 17.23
N PRO A 90 9.39 19.65 17.33
CA PRO A 90 8.21 19.63 18.17
C PRO A 90 7.38 18.38 17.82
N SER A 91 6.94 17.65 18.84
CA SER A 91 6.01 16.55 18.65
C SER A 91 4.80 17.03 17.86
N ASN A 92 4.50 16.35 16.77
CA ASN A 92 3.31 16.58 15.96
C ASN A 92 2.23 15.58 16.40
N ILE A 93 0.99 16.01 16.25
CA ILE A 93 -0.19 15.19 16.45
C ILE A 93 -0.58 14.41 15.19
N ASP A 94 0.06 14.59 14.03
CA ASP A 94 -0.26 13.79 12.82
C ASP A 94 -0.23 12.26 13.11
N PRO A 95 -1.23 11.48 12.67
CA PRO A 95 -2.37 11.82 11.80
C PRO A 95 -3.64 12.24 12.54
N TRP A 96 -3.58 12.53 13.84
CA TRP A 96 -4.72 13.01 14.60
C TRP A 96 -5.25 14.34 14.04
N SER A 97 -6.56 14.51 14.09
CA SER A 97 -7.26 15.68 13.58
C SER A 97 -8.24 16.23 14.62
N ILE A 98 -8.48 17.54 14.58
CA ILE A 98 -9.31 18.25 15.56
C ILE A 98 -10.79 18.16 15.15
N ILE A 99 -11.65 17.89 16.14
CA ILE A 99 -13.11 18.04 16.04
C ILE A 99 -13.46 19.38 16.69
N GLY A 100 -13.97 20.33 15.91
CA GLY A 100 -14.23 21.70 16.32
C GLY A 100 -13.31 22.71 15.61
N ASP A 101 -13.40 23.98 16.01
CA ASP A 101 -12.56 25.08 15.52
C ASP A 101 -11.77 25.75 16.67
N GLU A 102 -10.92 26.73 16.32
CA GLU A 102 -10.07 27.47 17.27
C GLU A 102 -10.85 28.24 18.34
N SER A 103 -12.16 28.49 18.15
CA SER A 103 -13.01 29.11 19.17
C SER A 103 -13.51 28.10 20.22
N SER A 104 -13.44 26.81 19.89
CA SER A 104 -13.98 25.72 20.71
C SER A 104 -12.91 24.90 21.41
N ILE A 105 -11.71 24.80 20.84
CA ILE A 105 -10.63 23.93 21.35
C ILE A 105 -9.25 24.46 20.98
N TYR A 106 -8.32 24.31 21.92
CA TYR A 106 -6.89 24.48 21.70
C TYR A 106 -6.17 23.16 21.98
N VAL A 107 -5.36 22.69 21.03
CA VAL A 107 -4.65 21.41 21.08
C VAL A 107 -3.16 21.64 20.86
N LYS A 108 -2.33 21.05 21.72
CA LYS A 108 -0.87 21.01 21.56
C LYS A 108 -0.27 19.79 22.25
N THR A 109 0.97 19.48 21.96
CA THR A 109 1.77 18.51 22.71
C THR A 109 2.64 19.19 23.75
N GLU A 110 2.81 18.58 24.92
CA GLU A 110 3.68 19.05 25.99
C GLU A 110 4.52 17.91 26.57
N ARG A 111 5.63 18.22 27.25
CA ARG A 111 6.48 17.22 27.92
C ARG A 111 6.05 16.98 29.38
N THR A 112 4.77 16.72 29.58
CA THR A 112 4.12 16.65 30.91
C THR A 112 3.53 15.27 31.23
N SER A 113 3.79 14.27 30.39
CA SER A 113 3.35 12.89 30.61
C SER A 113 3.90 12.32 31.92
N CYS A 114 3.10 11.47 32.59
CA CYS A 114 3.49 10.74 33.78
C CYS A 114 4.46 9.58 33.49
N PHE A 115 4.67 9.22 32.22
CA PHE A 115 5.55 8.14 31.81
C PHE A 115 6.97 8.63 31.56
N SER A 116 7.94 8.09 32.29
CA SER A 116 9.36 8.46 32.13
C SER A 116 9.95 8.08 30.77
N ARG A 117 9.40 7.07 30.11
CA ARG A 117 9.85 6.60 28.77
C ARG A 117 9.16 7.30 27.61
N ASN A 118 8.00 7.90 27.85
CA ASN A 118 7.32 8.76 26.89
C ASN A 118 6.82 9.99 27.63
N ILE A 119 7.66 11.03 27.65
CA ILE A 119 7.37 12.27 28.37
C ILE A 119 6.38 13.16 27.61
N VAL A 120 6.04 12.84 26.37
CA VAL A 120 5.12 13.63 25.55
C VAL A 120 3.68 13.27 25.88
N ALA A 121 2.86 14.28 26.12
CA ALA A 121 1.42 14.19 26.32
C ALA A 121 0.70 15.18 25.41
N LEU A 122 -0.50 14.82 24.99
CA LEU A 122 -1.43 15.75 24.36
C LEU A 122 -2.11 16.60 25.44
N ARG A 123 -2.07 17.93 25.28
CA ARG A 123 -2.89 18.87 26.04
C ARG A 123 -4.04 19.35 25.17
N MET A 124 -5.24 19.19 25.68
CA MET A 124 -6.49 19.66 25.07
C MET A 124 -7.19 20.60 26.03
N GLU A 125 -7.47 21.82 25.56
CA GLU A 125 -8.20 22.85 26.30
C GLU A 125 -9.50 23.14 25.58
N ILE A 126 -10.63 22.87 26.24
CA ILE A 126 -11.96 23.16 25.71
C ILE A 126 -12.32 24.61 26.05
N LEU A 127 -12.53 25.42 25.02
CA LEU A 127 -12.75 26.87 25.12
C LEU A 127 -14.25 27.25 25.05
N CYS A 128 -15.10 26.34 24.55
CA CYS A 128 -16.54 26.60 24.43
C CYS A 128 -17.30 26.42 25.75
N ALA A 129 -18.13 27.40 26.11
CA ALA A 129 -19.10 27.27 27.22
C ALA A 129 -20.37 26.51 26.79
N LYS A 130 -20.75 26.63 25.52
CA LYS A 130 -21.83 25.87 24.87
C LYS A 130 -21.27 25.24 23.61
N CYS A 131 -20.80 24.00 23.74
CA CYS A 131 -20.14 23.33 22.63
C CYS A 131 -21.14 22.85 21.56
N PRO A 132 -20.72 22.79 20.28
CA PRO A 132 -21.56 22.30 19.19
C PRO A 132 -22.08 20.88 19.42
N ALA A 133 -23.24 20.56 18.85
CA ALA A 133 -23.82 19.22 18.93
C ALA A 133 -22.93 18.12 18.31
N GLY A 134 -22.06 18.47 17.37
CA GLY A 134 -21.07 17.57 16.76
C GLY A 134 -19.90 17.19 17.69
N GLY A 135 -19.83 17.74 18.89
CA GLY A 135 -18.75 17.51 19.84
C GLY A 135 -17.51 18.36 19.56
N VAL A 136 -16.58 18.32 20.51
CA VAL A 136 -15.29 19.01 20.46
C VAL A 136 -14.23 18.06 21.00
N GLY A 137 -13.11 17.92 20.31
CA GLY A 137 -12.09 16.95 20.69
C GLY A 137 -11.08 16.68 19.58
N ILE A 138 -10.57 15.45 19.53
CA ILE A 138 -9.71 14.97 18.45
C ILE A 138 -10.14 13.57 18.02
N TYR A 139 -9.75 13.17 16.82
CA TYR A 139 -9.93 11.81 16.31
C TYR A 139 -8.65 11.30 15.64
N ASN A 140 -8.47 9.98 15.65
CA ASN A 140 -7.38 9.31 14.94
C ASN A 140 -7.97 8.53 13.75
N PRO A 141 -7.46 8.73 12.53
CA PRO A 141 -7.91 7.96 11.37
C PRO A 141 -7.34 6.54 11.32
N GLY A 142 -6.42 6.19 12.23
CA GLY A 142 -5.71 4.92 12.25
C GLY A 142 -4.64 4.85 11.18
N PHE A 143 -4.43 3.66 10.62
CA PHE A 143 -3.52 3.41 9.50
C PHE A 143 -4.32 3.43 8.20
N TRP A 144 -4.61 4.62 7.68
CA TRP A 144 -5.49 4.85 6.51
C TRP A 144 -6.92 4.29 6.64
N GLY A 145 -7.40 4.21 7.88
CA GLY A 145 -8.73 3.72 8.22
C GLY A 145 -8.69 2.82 9.45
N MET A 146 -9.88 2.60 10.01
CA MET A 146 -10.12 1.60 11.04
C MET A 146 -11.28 0.73 10.59
N VAL A 147 -11.12 -0.60 10.70
CA VAL A 147 -12.19 -1.52 10.33
C VAL A 147 -13.31 -1.40 11.36
N CYS A 148 -14.41 -0.73 10.99
CA CYS A 148 -15.56 -0.51 11.86
C CYS A 148 -16.58 -1.66 11.81
N PHE A 149 -16.52 -2.49 10.76
CA PHE A 149 -17.40 -3.65 10.59
C PHE A 149 -16.60 -4.93 10.77
N ILE A 150 -16.62 -5.47 11.98
CA ILE A 150 -16.08 -6.80 12.24
C ILE A 150 -17.20 -7.62 12.86
N HIS A 151 -17.17 -8.91 12.55
CA HIS A 151 -18.00 -9.98 13.11
C HIS A 151 -18.65 -9.63 14.47
N PRO A 152 -19.88 -10.10 14.74
CA PRO A 152 -20.61 -9.80 16.00
C PRO A 152 -19.87 -10.15 17.31
N TYR A 153 -18.74 -10.85 17.22
CA TYR A 153 -17.91 -11.26 18.35
C TYR A 153 -16.64 -10.41 18.56
N THR A 154 -16.35 -9.44 17.71
CA THR A 154 -15.17 -8.57 17.90
C THR A 154 -15.43 -7.54 18.98
N LYS A 155 -14.52 -7.47 19.95
CA LYS A 155 -14.53 -6.47 21.02
C LYS A 155 -13.28 -5.61 20.94
N TRP A 156 -13.48 -4.30 20.97
CA TRP A 156 -12.41 -3.32 21.03
C TRP A 156 -12.12 -2.93 22.47
N THR A 157 -10.85 -2.77 22.80
CA THR A 157 -10.43 -2.21 24.09
C THR A 157 -9.90 -0.80 23.85
N VAL A 158 -10.47 0.17 24.56
CA VAL A 158 -10.03 1.57 24.54
C VAL A 158 -9.56 1.91 25.95
N THR A 159 -8.37 2.49 26.06
CA THR A 159 -7.76 2.86 27.34
C THR A 159 -7.35 4.32 27.32
N SER A 160 -7.66 5.06 28.39
CA SER A 160 -7.01 6.34 28.69
C SER A 160 -5.74 6.07 29.49
N ALA A 161 -4.63 6.70 29.09
CA ALA A 161 -3.37 6.67 29.81
C ALA A 161 -3.30 7.79 30.86
#